data_AF-A0A1G4R2U5-F1
#
_entry.id   AF-A0A1G4R2U5-F1
#
_cell.length_a   1.000
_cell.length_b   1.000
_cell.length_c   1.000
_cell.angle_alpha   90.00
_cell.angle_beta   90.00
_cell.angle_gamma   90.00
#
_symmetry.space_group_name_H-M   'P 1'
#
loop_
_entity.id
_entity.type
_entity.pdbx_description
1 polymer ?
#
loop_
_entity_poly.entity_id
_entity_poly.type
_entity_poly.pdbx_seq_one_letter_code
_entity_poly.pdbx_strand_id
1 'polypeptide(L)'
;MKFKTITTLKFPLLLTGFVALASFTNRQALHHNADYGRAATSSHKADKGLKDYYRKYFPIGVAVNAAALSGPEAELIAKEFNSVTPENDMKMGPIHPRENEYNWKNADAIVAFAQKHHMKIRGHNLLWHAQAPAWMFKDSTGKQVSKDVLLKRLKDHITTVVNHFKGKIYAWDVVNEAIDDKPDNYLRNSLWYQICGEDFIAKAFEYAHEADPDAQLFYNDYNSEVPSKRDKICKLLRNLKDAGVPVTGVGLQGHWKLTDPSLQQITEAMDKYAALGLKLQITELDVTVRTGPPRKAGDQTLTDSAYTETMAAQQAERYKAIFEIFRKYKKVITGVTFWNVSDRYSWLDFRGGGIAGGAAATEGTSRKVIKAYPLLFDEKLQRKKAYWAVVNF
;
A
#
# COMPACT_ATOMS: atom_id res chain seq x y z
N MET A 1 -26.24 -66.78 -42.16
CA MET A 1 -27.42 -66.62 -43.03
C MET A 1 -27.27 -65.30 -43.78
N LYS A 2 -26.92 -65.37 -45.08
CA LYS A 2 -26.92 -64.36 -46.18
C LYS A 2 -26.36 -62.94 -45.89
N PHE A 3 -25.16 -62.55 -46.37
CA PHE A 3 -24.77 -61.98 -47.71
C PHE A 3 -25.56 -60.71 -48.09
N LYS A 4 -25.08 -59.62 -48.72
CA LYS A 4 -23.90 -59.23 -49.55
C LYS A 4 -23.98 -57.67 -49.68
N THR A 5 -22.95 -56.82 -49.55
CA THR A 5 -21.82 -56.49 -50.46
C THR A 5 -22.12 -55.44 -51.57
N ILE A 6 -21.48 -54.24 -51.46
CA ILE A 6 -20.74 -53.42 -52.48
C ILE A 6 -21.56 -52.89 -53.70
N THR A 7 -21.48 -51.64 -54.20
CA THR A 7 -20.36 -51.04 -54.96
C THR A 7 -20.60 -49.56 -55.35
N THR A 8 -19.50 -48.83 -55.48
CA THR A 8 -19.18 -47.53 -56.09
C THR A 8 -19.52 -47.35 -57.58
N LEU A 9 -19.64 -46.08 -58.06
CA LEU A 9 -18.97 -45.45 -59.23
C LEU A 9 -19.53 -44.02 -59.46
N LYS A 10 -18.73 -42.94 -59.38
CA LYS A 10 -17.95 -42.19 -60.42
C LYS A 10 -18.76 -41.36 -61.46
N PHE A 11 -18.36 -40.09 -61.53
CA PHE A 11 -18.68 -38.94 -62.41
C PHE A 11 -18.68 -39.21 -63.93
N PRO A 12 -19.29 -38.32 -64.74
CA PRO A 12 -18.47 -37.36 -65.49
C PRO A 12 -19.04 -35.92 -65.60
N LEU A 13 -18.10 -35.03 -65.93
CA LEU A 13 -18.21 -33.60 -66.28
C LEU A 13 -18.93 -33.40 -67.64
N LEU A 14 -19.67 -32.30 -67.81
CA LEU A 14 -19.82 -31.66 -69.12
C LEU A 14 -20.07 -30.16 -68.97
N LEU A 15 -19.36 -29.42 -69.81
CA LEU A 15 -19.17 -27.97 -69.86
C LEU A 15 -19.86 -27.45 -71.13
N THR A 16 -20.72 -26.44 -71.04
CA THR A 16 -21.05 -25.54 -72.17
C THR A 16 -21.56 -24.21 -71.62
N GLY A 17 -20.88 -23.11 -71.96
CA GLY A 17 -21.36 -21.75 -71.72
C GLY A 17 -22.08 -21.16 -72.94
N PHE A 18 -22.83 -20.06 -72.74
CA PHE A 18 -22.86 -18.89 -73.63
C PHE A 18 -23.66 -17.72 -72.98
N VAL A 19 -22.93 -16.62 -72.76
CA VAL A 19 -23.20 -15.17 -72.86
C VAL A 19 -24.64 -14.59 -72.88
N ALA A 20 -24.90 -13.78 -71.84
CA ALA A 20 -25.50 -12.43 -71.73
C ALA A 20 -26.67 -11.94 -72.61
N LEU A 21 -27.67 -11.32 -71.95
CA LEU A 21 -28.13 -9.96 -72.28
C LEU A 21 -28.70 -9.25 -71.04
N ALA A 22 -28.31 -7.99 -70.87
CA ALA A 22 -28.67 -7.13 -69.75
C ALA A 22 -30.00 -6.41 -69.98
N SER A 23 -30.74 -6.12 -68.91
CA SER A 23 -31.69 -5.01 -68.86
C SER A 23 -31.71 -4.39 -67.47
N PHE A 24 -31.28 -3.13 -67.42
CA PHE A 24 -31.28 -2.23 -66.28
C PHE A 24 -32.69 -2.02 -65.72
N THR A 25 -32.86 -2.14 -64.41
CA THR A 25 -33.76 -1.25 -63.67
C THR A 25 -33.10 -0.76 -62.38
N ASN A 26 -33.20 0.54 -62.19
CA ASN A 26 -32.55 1.37 -61.20
C ASN A 26 -33.36 1.32 -59.89
N ARG A 27 -32.78 0.86 -58.78
CA ARG A 27 -33.24 1.18 -57.42
C ARG A 27 -32.03 1.44 -56.53
N GLN A 28 -31.76 2.72 -56.32
CA GLN A 28 -30.93 3.21 -55.22
C GLN A 28 -31.54 2.74 -53.88
N ALA A 29 -30.86 1.85 -53.19
CA ALA A 29 -31.05 1.64 -51.77
C ALA A 29 -30.07 2.53 -51.02
N LEU A 30 -30.60 3.58 -50.39
CA LEU A 30 -29.95 4.35 -49.35
C LEU A 30 -29.59 3.41 -48.20
N HIS A 31 -28.33 2.99 -48.10
CA HIS A 31 -27.79 2.43 -46.85
C HIS A 31 -27.02 3.52 -46.12
N HIS A 32 -27.68 4.03 -45.08
CA HIS A 32 -27.13 4.86 -44.03
C HIS A 32 -25.86 4.24 -43.45
N ASN A 33 -24.80 5.05 -43.39
CA ASN A 33 -23.69 4.86 -42.47
C ASN A 33 -24.22 4.81 -41.04
N ALA A 34 -23.99 3.71 -40.33
CA ALA A 34 -23.94 3.71 -38.87
C ALA A 34 -23.09 2.56 -38.35
N ASP A 35 -22.17 2.94 -37.45
CA ASP A 35 -21.59 2.15 -36.38
C ASP A 35 -20.15 1.60 -36.54
N TYR A 36 -19.22 2.51 -36.82
CA TYR A 36 -17.85 2.44 -36.28
C TYR A 36 -17.77 3.34 -35.04
N GLY A 37 -18.05 2.80 -33.86
CA GLY A 37 -17.98 3.62 -32.62
C GLY A 37 -17.94 2.91 -31.27
N ARG A 38 -18.17 1.59 -31.18
CA ARG A 38 -18.41 0.96 -29.86
C ARG A 38 -17.43 -0.13 -29.42
N ALA A 39 -16.47 -0.53 -30.25
CA ALA A 39 -15.50 -1.60 -29.91
C ALA A 39 -14.13 -1.09 -29.41
N ALA A 40 -13.76 0.18 -29.64
CA ALA A 40 -12.43 0.71 -29.29
C ALA A 40 -12.32 1.23 -27.84
N THR A 41 -13.44 1.45 -27.14
CA THR A 41 -13.44 2.01 -25.78
C THR A 41 -13.34 0.97 -24.66
N SER A 42 -13.70 -0.29 -24.93
CA SER A 42 -13.62 -1.38 -23.93
C SER A 42 -12.21 -1.97 -23.80
N SER A 43 -11.46 -2.12 -24.90
CA SER A 43 -10.09 -2.65 -24.88
C SER A 43 -9.10 -1.71 -24.17
N HIS A 44 -9.26 -0.39 -24.33
CA HIS A 44 -8.42 0.61 -23.67
C HIS A 44 -8.61 0.73 -22.16
N LYS A 45 -9.74 0.27 -21.58
CA LYS A 45 -9.93 0.23 -20.12
C LYS A 45 -9.34 -1.05 -19.49
N ALA A 46 -9.24 -2.15 -20.24
CA ALA A 46 -8.71 -3.43 -19.75
C ALA A 46 -7.19 -3.41 -19.55
N ASP A 47 -6.47 -2.58 -20.31
CA ASP A 47 -5.01 -2.53 -20.30
C ASP A 47 -4.43 -1.57 -19.24
N LYS A 48 -5.14 -0.48 -18.91
CA LYS A 48 -4.71 0.49 -17.90
C LYS A 48 -4.63 -0.09 -16.50
N GLY A 49 -3.54 0.18 -15.79
CA GLY A 49 -3.41 -0.02 -14.35
C GLY A 49 -3.88 1.18 -13.52
N LEU A 50 -4.07 0.99 -12.23
CA LEU A 50 -4.48 2.01 -11.27
C LEU A 50 -3.60 3.26 -11.35
N LYS A 51 -2.27 3.08 -11.43
CA LYS A 51 -1.29 4.16 -11.64
C LYS A 51 -1.60 5.08 -12.83
N ASP A 52 -2.17 4.54 -13.91
CA ASP A 52 -2.40 5.29 -15.14
C ASP A 52 -3.56 6.30 -14.99
N TYR A 53 -4.57 5.94 -14.19
CA TYR A 53 -5.68 6.84 -13.85
C TYR A 53 -5.22 8.01 -12.98
N TYR A 54 -4.19 7.79 -12.16
CA TYR A 54 -3.68 8.77 -11.20
C TYR A 54 -2.40 9.49 -11.62
N ARG A 55 -1.91 9.27 -12.85
CA ARG A 55 -0.65 9.86 -13.37
C ARG A 55 -0.55 11.39 -13.25
N LYS A 56 -1.68 12.11 -13.29
CA LYS A 56 -1.77 13.58 -13.16
C LYS A 56 -2.06 14.06 -11.74
N TYR A 57 -2.08 13.15 -10.77
CA TYR A 57 -2.45 13.41 -9.38
C TYR A 57 -1.29 13.08 -8.46
N PHE A 58 -0.96 11.80 -8.28
CA PHE A 58 0.08 11.32 -7.38
C PHE A 58 0.51 9.89 -7.74
N PRO A 59 1.71 9.44 -7.33
CA PRO A 59 2.10 8.04 -7.37
C PRO A 59 1.12 7.15 -6.58
N ILE A 60 0.87 5.96 -7.12
CA ILE A 60 0.09 4.90 -6.49
C ILE A 60 1.05 3.79 -6.07
N GLY A 61 1.15 3.59 -4.77
CA GLY A 61 2.04 2.63 -4.14
C GLY A 61 1.36 1.40 -3.58
N VAL A 62 2.16 0.38 -3.30
CA VAL A 62 1.74 -0.83 -2.60
C VAL A 62 2.81 -1.33 -1.66
N ALA A 63 2.41 -1.77 -0.46
CA ALA A 63 3.31 -2.43 0.47
C ALA A 63 3.52 -3.89 0.09
N VAL A 64 4.78 -4.33 0.09
CA VAL A 64 5.19 -5.66 -0.38
C VAL A 64 6.21 -6.29 0.57
N ASN A 65 6.24 -7.62 0.62
CA ASN A 65 7.38 -8.39 1.13
C ASN A 65 8.04 -9.12 -0.05
N ALA A 66 9.23 -9.68 0.17
CA ALA A 66 9.96 -10.44 -0.84
C ALA A 66 9.14 -11.57 -1.53
N ALA A 67 8.18 -12.17 -0.82
CA ALA A 67 7.32 -13.23 -1.37
C ALA A 67 6.41 -12.75 -2.53
N ALA A 68 6.03 -11.47 -2.55
CA ALA A 68 5.15 -10.90 -3.58
C ALA A 68 5.90 -10.51 -4.87
N LEU A 69 7.22 -10.67 -4.92
CA LEU A 69 8.07 -10.22 -6.04
C LEU A 69 8.17 -11.23 -7.19
N SER A 70 7.36 -12.30 -7.17
CA SER A 70 7.30 -13.28 -8.26
C SER A 70 5.87 -13.74 -8.55
N GLY A 71 5.67 -14.33 -9.73
CA GLY A 71 4.39 -14.88 -10.15
C GLY A 71 3.29 -13.82 -10.35
N PRO A 72 2.01 -14.21 -10.24
CA PRO A 72 0.88 -13.33 -10.55
C PRO A 72 0.80 -12.06 -9.70
N GLU A 73 1.30 -12.07 -8.46
CA GLU A 73 1.34 -10.84 -7.63
C GLU A 73 2.35 -9.83 -8.19
N ALA A 74 3.53 -10.27 -8.63
CA ALA A 74 4.52 -9.40 -9.26
C ALA A 74 3.99 -8.76 -10.54
N GLU A 75 3.30 -9.53 -11.37
CA GLU A 75 2.65 -9.03 -12.59
C GLU A 75 1.58 -7.99 -12.27
N LEU A 76 0.75 -8.25 -11.25
CA LEU A 76 -0.24 -7.30 -10.79
C LEU A 76 0.43 -6.03 -10.25
N ILE A 77 1.48 -6.16 -9.44
CA ILE A 77 2.22 -5.02 -8.89
C ILE A 77 2.78 -4.15 -10.02
N ALA A 78 3.45 -4.77 -10.99
CA ALA A 78 4.01 -4.12 -12.17
C ALA A 78 2.94 -3.42 -13.02
N LYS A 79 1.75 -4.01 -13.13
CA LYS A 79 0.63 -3.41 -13.89
C LYS A 79 0.00 -2.24 -13.15
N GLU A 80 -0.28 -2.38 -11.86
CA GLU A 80 -1.19 -1.49 -11.14
C GLU A 80 -0.49 -0.32 -10.43
N PHE A 81 0.79 -0.47 -10.04
CA PHE A 81 1.47 0.46 -9.13
C PHE A 81 2.76 1.05 -9.74
N ASN A 82 3.16 2.22 -9.25
CA ASN A 82 4.42 2.91 -9.62
C ASN A 82 5.24 3.35 -8.40
N SER A 83 4.90 2.86 -7.21
CA SER A 83 5.69 2.99 -5.99
C SER A 83 5.57 1.71 -5.17
N VAL A 84 6.59 1.39 -4.38
CA VAL A 84 6.55 0.28 -3.41
C VAL A 84 7.06 0.72 -2.04
N THR A 85 6.57 0.05 -1.01
CA THR A 85 7.05 0.17 0.36
C THR A 85 7.36 -1.24 0.89
N PRO A 86 8.57 -1.53 1.39
CA PRO A 86 8.82 -2.79 2.08
C PRO A 86 7.99 -2.87 3.37
N GLU A 87 7.03 -3.79 3.43
CA GLU A 87 6.08 -3.89 4.55
C GLU A 87 6.79 -4.24 5.87
N ASN A 88 7.80 -5.11 5.82
CA ASN A 88 8.60 -5.49 7.00
C ASN A 88 10.11 -5.46 6.75
N ASP A 89 10.56 -5.71 5.53
CA ASP A 89 11.97 -6.00 5.22
C ASP A 89 12.92 -4.80 5.45
N MET A 90 12.40 -3.57 5.61
CA MET A 90 13.19 -2.38 5.99
C MET A 90 12.94 -1.87 7.42
N LYS A 91 12.18 -2.59 8.25
CA LYS A 91 12.02 -2.24 9.66
C LYS A 91 13.31 -2.52 10.43
N MET A 92 13.51 -1.80 11.53
CA MET A 92 14.74 -1.83 12.33
C MET A 92 15.23 -3.24 12.68
N GLY A 93 14.37 -4.09 13.26
CA GLY A 93 14.74 -5.45 13.66
C GLY A 93 15.09 -6.36 12.48
N PRO A 94 14.24 -6.45 11.44
CA PRO A 94 14.56 -7.20 10.22
C PRO A 94 15.85 -6.77 9.52
N ILE A 95 16.15 -5.47 9.45
CA ILE A 95 17.31 -4.98 8.70
C ILE A 95 18.60 -4.92 9.53
N HIS A 96 18.51 -4.68 10.85
CA HIS A 96 19.66 -4.53 11.76
C HIS A 96 19.50 -5.40 13.02
N PRO A 97 19.41 -6.73 12.88
CA PRO A 97 19.03 -7.63 13.99
C PRO A 97 20.03 -7.68 15.15
N ARG A 98 21.32 -7.40 14.92
CA ARG A 98 22.39 -7.36 15.94
C ARG A 98 23.33 -6.19 15.66
N GLU A 99 24.02 -5.68 16.68
CA GLU A 99 24.82 -4.44 16.63
C GLU A 99 25.84 -4.35 15.48
N ASN A 100 26.38 -5.47 15.02
CA ASN A 100 27.36 -5.54 13.93
C ASN A 100 26.88 -6.43 12.77
N GLU A 101 25.57 -6.62 12.62
CA GLU A 101 24.99 -7.53 11.61
C GLU A 101 23.78 -6.88 10.94
N TYR A 102 23.85 -6.72 9.62
CA TYR A 102 22.76 -6.25 8.79
C TYR A 102 22.26 -7.34 7.85
N ASN A 103 20.95 -7.36 7.62
CA ASN A 103 20.30 -8.27 6.68
C ASN A 103 19.70 -7.47 5.51
N TRP A 104 20.46 -7.40 4.42
CA TRP A 104 20.08 -6.65 3.23
C TRP A 104 19.23 -7.45 2.24
N LYS A 105 19.24 -8.78 2.32
CA LYS A 105 18.79 -9.68 1.24
C LYS A 105 17.39 -9.34 0.71
N ASN A 106 16.40 -9.25 1.60
CA ASN A 106 15.02 -9.02 1.16
C ASN A 106 14.78 -7.57 0.74
N ALA A 107 15.37 -6.61 1.46
CA ALA A 107 15.27 -5.19 1.13
C ALA A 107 15.90 -4.89 -0.24
N ASP A 108 17.08 -5.44 -0.52
CA ASP A 108 17.75 -5.34 -1.82
C ASP A 108 16.93 -5.98 -2.95
N ALA A 109 16.27 -7.12 -2.68
CA ALA A 109 15.40 -7.76 -3.66
C ALA A 109 14.19 -6.87 -4.02
N ILE A 110 13.57 -6.20 -3.04
CA ILE A 110 12.47 -5.27 -3.28
C ILE A 110 12.96 -4.04 -4.06
N VAL A 111 14.12 -3.48 -3.70
CA VAL A 111 14.72 -2.35 -4.41
C VAL A 111 15.04 -2.73 -5.86
N ALA A 112 15.62 -3.91 -6.10
CA ALA A 112 15.91 -4.39 -7.44
C ALA A 112 14.63 -4.59 -8.28
N PHE A 113 13.57 -5.15 -7.69
CA PHE A 113 12.27 -5.27 -8.34
C PHE A 113 11.71 -3.89 -8.72
N ALA A 114 11.73 -2.94 -7.79
CA ALA A 114 11.24 -1.59 -8.04
C ALA A 114 12.02 -0.90 -9.16
N GLN A 115 13.35 -0.99 -9.16
CA GLN A 115 14.20 -0.42 -10.22
C GLN A 115 13.91 -1.06 -11.59
N LYS A 116 13.78 -2.39 -11.65
CA LYS A 116 13.41 -3.12 -12.88
C LYS A 116 12.08 -2.65 -13.46
N HIS A 117 11.12 -2.29 -12.60
CA HIS A 117 9.79 -1.85 -13.00
C HIS A 117 9.59 -0.32 -12.94
N HIS A 118 10.67 0.45 -12.82
CA HIS A 118 10.66 1.91 -12.75
C HIS A 118 9.72 2.49 -11.67
N MET A 119 9.67 1.81 -10.52
CA MET A 119 8.87 2.21 -9.37
C MET A 119 9.69 3.04 -8.39
N LYS A 120 9.04 4.03 -7.77
CA LYS A 120 9.58 4.73 -6.61
C LYS A 120 9.62 3.80 -5.39
N ILE A 121 10.51 4.05 -4.45
CA ILE A 121 10.58 3.27 -3.21
C ILE A 121 10.48 4.21 -2.00
N ARG A 122 9.54 3.91 -1.11
CA ARG A 122 9.48 4.50 0.24
C ARG A 122 10.15 3.55 1.21
N GLY A 123 11.11 4.04 1.99
CA GLY A 123 11.74 3.28 3.05
C GLY A 123 10.91 3.32 4.33
N HIS A 124 10.54 2.15 4.84
CA HIS A 124 9.72 2.00 6.04
C HIS A 124 10.36 0.96 6.99
N ASN A 125 10.93 1.34 8.12
CA ASN A 125 11.12 2.70 8.67
C ASN A 125 12.43 2.75 9.49
N LEU A 126 12.92 3.95 9.78
CA LEU A 126 14.23 4.13 10.43
C LEU A 126 14.18 4.16 11.97
N LEU A 127 13.04 4.54 12.55
CA LEU A 127 12.84 4.58 14.00
C LEU A 127 11.40 4.24 14.36
N TRP A 128 11.22 3.13 15.08
CA TRP A 128 9.93 2.70 15.60
C TRP A 128 10.05 1.96 16.94
N HIS A 129 8.96 1.93 17.70
CA HIS A 129 8.93 1.32 19.04
C HIS A 129 8.63 -0.18 19.03
N ALA A 130 7.85 -0.67 18.05
CA ALA A 130 7.29 -2.03 18.08
C ALA A 130 8.24 -3.13 17.59
N GLN A 131 9.19 -2.81 16.72
CA GLN A 131 10.13 -3.77 16.12
C GLN A 131 11.59 -3.29 16.14
N ALA A 132 11.94 -2.48 17.14
CA ALA A 132 13.33 -2.16 17.41
C ALA A 132 14.04 -3.34 18.10
N PRO A 133 15.24 -3.74 17.65
CA PRO A 133 15.94 -4.88 18.20
C PRO A 133 16.48 -4.57 19.60
N ALA A 134 16.36 -5.54 20.52
CA ALA A 134 16.63 -5.34 21.95
C ALA A 134 18.06 -4.88 22.26
N TRP A 135 19.04 -5.24 21.41
CA TRP A 135 20.44 -4.85 21.58
C TRP A 135 20.64 -3.34 21.54
N MET A 136 19.75 -2.57 20.89
CA MET A 136 19.87 -1.11 20.85
C MET A 136 19.75 -0.50 22.25
N PHE A 137 18.85 -1.04 23.07
CA PHE A 137 18.47 -0.46 24.36
C PHE A 137 19.24 -1.03 25.55
N LYS A 138 19.91 -2.17 25.39
CA LYS A 138 20.54 -2.89 26.49
C LYS A 138 22.05 -3.07 26.28
N ASP A 139 22.78 -3.12 27.38
CA ASP A 139 24.19 -3.53 27.40
C ASP A 139 24.32 -5.07 27.47
N SER A 140 25.57 -5.57 27.51
CA SER A 140 25.86 -7.00 27.61
C SER A 140 25.38 -7.65 28.92
N THR A 141 25.07 -6.86 29.95
CA THR A 141 24.50 -7.31 31.22
C THR A 141 22.97 -7.27 31.25
N GLY A 142 22.35 -6.78 30.17
CA GLY A 142 20.90 -6.64 30.04
C GLY A 142 20.31 -5.37 30.67
N LYS A 143 21.15 -4.44 31.15
CA LYS A 143 20.72 -3.15 31.70
C LYS A 143 20.47 -2.13 30.60
N GLN A 144 19.59 -1.17 30.84
CA GLN A 144 19.34 -0.07 29.91
C GLN A 144 20.62 0.75 29.71
N VAL A 145 20.92 1.09 28.46
CA VAL A 145 22.07 1.95 28.12
C VAL A 145 21.77 3.42 28.40
N SER A 146 22.83 4.24 28.45
CA SER A 146 22.68 5.69 28.58
C SER A 146 22.11 6.32 27.30
N LYS A 147 21.60 7.56 27.44
CA LYS A 147 21.16 8.41 26.33
C LYS A 147 22.19 8.50 25.21
N ASP A 148 23.45 8.76 25.55
CA ASP A 148 24.52 8.95 24.57
C ASP A 148 24.80 7.67 23.78
N VAL A 149 24.78 6.52 24.45
CA VAL A 149 24.95 5.21 23.78
C VAL A 149 23.77 4.94 22.85
N LEU A 150 22.53 5.18 23.29
CA LEU A 150 21.35 4.94 22.44
C LEU A 150 21.29 5.89 21.24
N LEU A 151 21.61 7.18 21.42
CA LEU A 151 21.66 8.15 20.32
C LEU A 151 22.78 7.82 19.33
N LYS A 152 23.93 7.34 19.81
CA LYS A 152 25.01 6.87 18.92
C LYS A 152 24.56 5.65 18.10
N ARG A 153 23.97 4.64 18.75
CA ARG A 153 23.45 3.45 18.06
C ARG A 153 22.37 3.79 17.04
N LEU A 154 21.51 4.75 17.36
CA LEU A 154 20.52 5.28 16.43
C LEU A 154 21.17 5.99 15.23
N LYS A 155 22.17 6.85 15.48
CA LYS A 155 22.92 7.51 14.40
C LYS A 155 23.57 6.49 13.49
N ASP A 156 24.27 5.51 14.05
CA ASP A 156 24.97 4.48 13.28
C ASP A 156 24.00 3.64 12.45
N HIS A 157 22.84 3.25 13.02
CA HIS A 157 21.79 2.54 12.30
C HIS A 157 21.22 3.36 11.13
N ILE A 158 20.79 4.59 11.39
CA ILE A 158 20.20 5.47 10.37
C ILE A 158 21.21 5.74 9.26
N THR A 159 22.44 6.12 9.63
CA THR A 159 23.50 6.44 8.67
C THR A 159 23.81 5.24 7.79
N THR A 160 23.95 4.04 8.36
CA THR A 160 24.28 2.83 7.58
C THR A 160 23.14 2.45 6.64
N VAL A 161 21.89 2.42 7.12
CA VAL A 161 20.73 2.03 6.30
C VAL A 161 20.47 3.06 5.19
N VAL A 162 20.47 4.35 5.52
CA VAL A 162 20.23 5.41 4.53
C VAL A 162 21.35 5.45 3.49
N ASN A 163 22.62 5.33 3.89
CA ASN A 163 23.74 5.29 2.93
C ASN A 163 23.68 4.09 2.00
N HIS A 164 23.31 2.90 2.49
CA HIS A 164 23.21 1.70 1.66
C HIS A 164 22.20 1.84 0.51
N PHE A 165 21.09 2.55 0.75
CA PHE A 165 20.05 2.80 -0.25
C PHE A 165 20.02 4.22 -0.83
N LYS A 166 21.07 5.02 -0.60
CA LYS A 166 21.18 6.40 -1.06
C LYS A 166 20.93 6.50 -2.57
N GLY A 167 20.10 7.47 -2.96
CA GLY A 167 19.69 7.67 -4.35
C GLY A 167 18.72 6.63 -4.93
N LYS A 168 18.35 5.58 -4.17
CA LYS A 168 17.34 4.58 -4.57
C LYS A 168 16.00 4.82 -3.86
N ILE A 169 16.03 5.37 -2.64
CA ILE A 169 14.84 5.67 -1.84
C ILE A 169 14.49 7.14 -1.99
N TYR A 170 13.27 7.45 -2.42
CA TYR A 170 12.86 8.86 -2.60
C TYR A 170 12.30 9.48 -1.31
N ALA A 171 11.81 8.65 -0.39
CA ALA A 171 11.22 9.09 0.86
C ALA A 171 11.44 8.06 1.98
N TRP A 172 11.75 8.53 3.18
CA TRP A 172 11.87 7.71 4.38
C TRP A 172 10.79 8.07 5.39
N ASP A 173 10.12 7.05 5.92
CA ASP A 173 9.46 7.17 7.22
C ASP A 173 10.55 7.15 8.29
N VAL A 174 11.00 8.35 8.70
CA VAL A 174 12.13 8.51 9.63
C VAL A 174 11.72 8.11 11.03
N VAL A 175 10.56 8.60 11.47
CA VAL A 175 9.98 8.28 12.78
C VAL A 175 8.56 7.79 12.57
N ASN A 176 8.27 6.60 13.09
CA ASN A 176 6.95 5.99 13.04
C ASN A 176 6.30 5.99 14.44
N GLU A 177 5.06 6.47 14.54
CA GLU A 177 4.16 6.27 15.69
C GLU A 177 4.68 6.75 17.07
N ALA A 178 5.38 7.89 17.09
CA ALA A 178 5.92 8.45 18.32
C ALA A 178 4.88 9.17 19.21
N ILE A 179 3.73 9.59 18.66
CA ILE A 179 2.66 10.23 19.43
C ILE A 179 1.77 9.15 20.06
N ASP A 180 1.41 9.35 21.33
CA ASP A 180 0.52 8.44 22.07
C ASP A 180 -0.94 8.59 21.59
N ASP A 181 -1.74 7.54 21.66
CA ASP A 181 -3.18 7.62 21.33
C ASP A 181 -4.01 8.28 22.45
N LYS A 182 -3.53 8.20 23.71
CA LYS A 182 -4.24 8.74 24.87
C LYS A 182 -4.22 10.27 24.87
N PRO A 183 -5.34 10.95 25.16
CA PRO A 183 -5.41 12.42 25.18
C PRO A 183 -4.39 13.06 26.12
N ASP A 184 -4.15 12.46 27.29
CA ASP A 184 -3.32 13.05 28.36
C ASP A 184 -1.82 12.82 28.17
N ASN A 185 -1.43 11.92 27.26
CA ASN A 185 -0.04 11.65 26.95
C ASN A 185 0.37 12.37 25.67
N TYR A 186 1.54 13.01 25.66
CA TYR A 186 2.08 13.58 24.44
C TYR A 186 2.82 12.52 23.60
N LEU A 187 4.04 12.15 24.01
CA LEU A 187 4.82 11.09 23.39
C LEU A 187 4.46 9.73 23.97
N ARG A 188 4.52 8.70 23.11
CA ARG A 188 4.39 7.30 23.51
C ARG A 188 5.51 6.94 24.48
N ASN A 189 5.15 6.26 25.57
CA ASN A 189 6.10 5.76 26.58
C ASN A 189 6.95 4.57 26.06
N SER A 190 7.81 4.82 25.08
CA SER A 190 8.74 3.86 24.48
C SER A 190 10.12 3.90 25.16
N LEU A 191 10.95 2.87 24.95
CA LEU A 191 12.34 2.88 25.42
C LEU A 191 13.15 4.04 24.81
N TRP A 192 12.83 4.46 23.58
CA TRP A 192 13.39 5.67 22.97
C TRP A 192 13.12 6.90 23.83
N TYR A 193 11.86 7.11 24.22
CA TYR A 193 11.46 8.25 25.05
C TYR A 193 12.00 8.15 26.49
N GLN A 194 11.94 6.98 27.11
CA GLN A 194 12.42 6.77 28.49
C GLN A 194 13.92 7.05 28.64
N ILE A 195 14.72 6.69 27.63
CA ILE A 195 16.19 6.81 27.69
C ILE A 195 16.65 8.17 27.13
N CYS A 196 16.05 8.66 26.04
CA CYS A 196 16.54 9.87 25.34
C CYS A 196 15.76 11.16 25.65
N GLY A 197 14.57 11.08 26.26
CA GLY A 197 13.64 12.21 26.33
C GLY A 197 13.04 12.53 24.96
N GLU A 198 12.69 13.79 24.69
CA GLU A 198 12.07 14.20 23.42
C GLU A 198 13.05 14.26 22.23
N ASP A 199 14.35 14.34 22.52
CA ASP A 199 15.40 14.63 21.52
C ASP A 199 15.52 13.57 20.41
N PHE A 200 15.14 12.32 20.67
CA PHE A 200 15.35 11.22 19.71
C PHE A 200 14.66 11.48 18.37
N ILE A 201 13.54 12.20 18.37
CA ILE A 201 12.78 12.50 17.14
C ILE A 201 13.57 13.46 16.27
N ALA A 202 13.98 14.61 16.80
CA ALA A 202 14.77 15.60 16.06
C ALA A 202 16.10 14.99 15.58
N LYS A 203 16.78 14.25 16.45
CA LYS A 203 18.03 13.56 16.10
C LYS A 203 17.88 12.55 14.96
N ALA A 204 16.80 11.78 14.92
CA ALA A 204 16.56 10.85 13.83
C ALA A 204 16.46 11.57 12.46
N PHE A 205 15.75 12.71 12.40
CA PHE A 205 15.66 13.51 11.18
C PHE A 205 17.00 14.14 10.79
N GLU A 206 17.75 14.69 11.74
CA GLU A 206 19.09 15.23 11.51
C GLU A 206 20.02 14.16 10.93
N TYR A 207 20.04 12.96 11.51
CA TYR A 207 20.89 11.86 11.04
C TYR A 207 20.48 11.35 9.65
N ALA A 208 19.18 11.26 9.37
CA ALA A 208 18.70 10.84 8.07
C ALA A 208 19.07 11.87 6.98
N HIS A 209 18.95 13.16 7.28
CA HIS A 209 19.32 14.23 6.35
C HIS A 209 20.83 14.33 6.14
N GLU A 210 21.64 14.13 7.19
CA GLU A 210 23.11 14.07 7.08
C GLU A 210 23.55 12.94 6.13
N ALA A 211 22.88 11.78 6.20
CA ALA A 211 23.20 10.63 5.36
C ALA A 211 22.73 10.80 3.90
N ASP A 212 21.50 11.27 3.68
CA ASP A 212 20.97 11.55 2.34
C ASP A 212 20.14 12.85 2.30
N PRO A 213 20.77 13.98 1.96
CA PRO A 213 20.08 15.28 1.89
C PRO A 213 18.97 15.37 0.83
N ASP A 214 19.01 14.49 -0.20
CA ASP A 214 18.06 14.50 -1.31
C ASP A 214 16.79 13.70 -1.01
N ALA A 215 16.83 12.82 -0.02
CA ALA A 215 15.67 12.02 0.38
C ALA A 215 14.63 12.87 1.12
N GLN A 216 13.35 12.64 0.83
CA GLN A 216 12.27 13.30 1.55
C GLN A 216 12.01 12.61 2.90
N LEU A 217 11.99 13.38 3.98
CA LEU A 217 11.90 12.84 5.34
C LEU A 217 10.50 13.04 5.92
N PHE A 218 9.87 11.92 6.31
CA PHE A 218 8.50 11.89 6.80
C PHE A 218 8.40 11.44 8.26
N TYR A 219 7.48 12.08 8.99
CA TYR A 219 6.89 11.51 10.19
C TYR A 219 5.65 10.70 9.79
N ASN A 220 5.51 9.45 10.22
CA ASN A 220 4.39 8.57 9.83
C ASN A 220 3.62 8.08 11.07
N ASP A 221 2.28 8.10 11.03
CA ASP A 221 1.46 7.63 12.16
C ASP A 221 0.03 7.20 11.74
N TYR A 222 -0.57 6.27 12.50
CA TYR A 222 -1.99 5.93 12.42
C TYR A 222 -2.85 6.83 13.31
N ASN A 223 -4.16 6.83 13.09
CA ASN A 223 -5.12 7.71 13.77
C ASN A 223 -4.73 9.19 13.66
N SER A 224 -3.90 9.54 12.68
CA SER A 224 -3.38 10.88 12.43
C SER A 224 -4.47 11.92 12.12
N GLU A 225 -5.67 11.43 11.83
CA GLU A 225 -6.87 12.17 11.51
C GLU A 225 -7.85 12.27 12.69
N VAL A 226 -7.62 11.50 13.76
CA VAL A 226 -8.39 11.61 15.01
C VAL A 226 -7.99 12.91 15.71
N PRO A 227 -8.93 13.83 16.03
CA PRO A 227 -8.60 15.19 16.49
C PRO A 227 -7.59 15.26 17.63
N SER A 228 -7.72 14.40 18.65
CA SER A 228 -6.81 14.38 19.80
C SER A 228 -5.37 14.05 19.42
N LYS A 229 -5.16 13.09 18.52
CA LYS A 229 -3.82 12.69 18.07
C LYS A 229 -3.30 13.62 16.98
N ARG A 230 -4.15 13.98 16.02
CA ARG A 230 -3.88 14.96 14.94
C ARG A 230 -3.26 16.23 15.49
N ASP A 231 -3.86 16.81 16.52
CA ASP A 231 -3.43 18.11 17.05
C ASP A 231 -2.08 18.00 17.78
N LYS A 232 -1.79 16.85 18.41
CA LYS A 232 -0.46 16.54 18.97
C LYS A 232 0.59 16.37 17.87
N ILE A 233 0.27 15.68 16.78
CA ILE A 233 1.17 15.53 15.63
C ILE A 233 1.43 16.92 14.99
N CYS A 234 0.40 17.76 14.84
CA CYS A 234 0.57 19.13 14.35
C CYS A 234 1.51 19.95 15.23
N LYS A 235 1.40 19.83 16.56
CA LYS A 235 2.30 20.46 17.53
C LYS A 235 3.74 19.96 17.35
N LEU A 236 3.94 18.64 17.26
CA LEU A 236 5.26 18.04 17.05
C LEU A 236 5.91 18.58 15.77
N LEU A 237 5.19 18.51 14.65
CA LEU A 237 5.70 18.93 13.35
C LEU A 237 6.01 20.43 13.30
N ARG A 238 5.17 21.27 13.92
CA ARG A 238 5.46 22.71 14.06
C ARG A 238 6.74 22.95 14.84
N ASN A 239 6.90 22.32 16.00
CA ASN A 239 8.09 22.46 16.84
C ASN A 239 9.36 22.01 16.10
N LEU A 240 9.31 20.90 15.36
CA LEU A 240 10.44 20.43 14.55
C LEU A 240 10.80 21.45 13.46
N LYS A 241 9.81 21.98 12.75
CA LYS A 241 10.03 23.01 11.72
C LYS A 241 10.60 24.31 12.30
N ASP A 242 10.05 24.80 13.40
CA ASP A 242 10.49 26.03 14.06
C ASP A 242 11.93 25.88 14.58
N ALA A 243 12.34 24.67 14.95
CA ALA A 243 13.72 24.33 15.33
C ALA A 243 14.65 24.07 14.12
N GLY A 244 14.18 24.19 12.88
CA GLY A 244 14.99 23.96 11.68
C GLY A 244 15.29 22.49 11.37
N VAL A 245 14.59 21.54 12.00
CA VAL A 245 14.75 20.10 11.73
C VAL A 245 14.25 19.78 10.32
N PRO A 246 14.97 18.97 9.52
CA PRO A 246 14.66 18.71 8.11
C PRO A 246 13.46 17.78 7.90
N VAL A 247 12.26 18.19 8.33
CA VAL A 247 11.01 17.46 8.11
C VAL A 247 10.37 17.92 6.81
N THR A 248 10.24 17.00 5.84
CA THR A 248 9.69 17.29 4.51
C THR A 248 8.18 17.09 4.44
N GLY A 249 7.65 16.11 5.19
CA GLY A 249 6.24 15.72 5.08
C GLY A 249 5.71 14.92 6.25
N VAL A 250 4.42 14.62 6.17
CA VAL A 250 3.71 13.71 7.09
C VAL A 250 3.01 12.60 6.32
N GLY A 251 3.19 11.38 6.81
CA GLY A 251 2.51 10.18 6.37
C GLY A 251 1.29 9.92 7.26
N LEU A 252 0.12 9.81 6.63
CA LEU A 252 -1.10 9.35 7.28
C LEU A 252 -1.28 7.89 6.87
N GLN A 253 -1.18 6.96 7.83
CA GLN A 253 -1.24 5.53 7.52
C GLN A 253 -2.53 5.17 6.78
N GLY A 254 -3.69 5.59 7.31
CA GLY A 254 -4.96 5.40 6.62
C GLY A 254 -5.57 4.01 6.81
N HIS A 255 -5.29 3.36 7.94
CA HIS A 255 -5.94 2.12 8.37
C HIS A 255 -7.37 2.39 8.83
N TRP A 256 -8.32 2.33 7.89
CA TRP A 256 -9.68 2.80 8.09
C TRP A 256 -10.72 1.70 7.99
N LYS A 257 -11.96 2.04 8.35
CA LYS A 257 -13.12 1.17 8.30
C LYS A 257 -14.17 1.74 7.35
N LEU A 258 -15.24 0.99 7.14
CA LEU A 258 -16.39 1.43 6.33
C LEU A 258 -16.99 2.77 6.81
N THR A 259 -16.97 3.02 8.11
CA THR A 259 -17.69 4.15 8.73
C THR A 259 -16.80 5.08 9.56
N ASP A 260 -15.54 4.71 9.79
CA ASP A 260 -14.64 5.40 10.72
C ASP A 260 -13.23 5.48 10.11
N PRO A 261 -12.54 6.63 10.17
CA PRO A 261 -12.99 7.93 10.67
C PRO A 261 -14.03 8.59 9.76
N SER A 262 -14.66 9.69 10.17
CA SER A 262 -15.53 10.44 9.27
C SER A 262 -14.75 11.05 8.11
N LEU A 263 -15.41 11.26 6.96
CA LEU A 263 -14.78 11.97 5.83
C LEU A 263 -14.37 13.40 6.19
N GLN A 264 -15.09 14.01 7.12
CA GLN A 264 -14.76 15.32 7.68
C GLN A 264 -13.44 15.27 8.47
N GLN A 265 -13.25 14.27 9.35
CA GLN A 265 -11.99 14.11 10.10
C GLN A 265 -10.80 13.95 9.15
N ILE A 266 -10.95 13.15 8.09
CA ILE A 266 -9.92 12.98 7.05
C ILE A 266 -9.60 14.32 6.37
N THR A 267 -10.63 15.07 5.96
CA THR A 267 -10.48 16.37 5.29
C THR A 267 -9.79 17.39 6.19
N GLU A 268 -10.26 17.55 7.44
CA GLU A 268 -9.68 18.46 8.41
C GLU A 268 -8.23 18.11 8.75
N ALA A 269 -7.88 16.82 8.80
CA ALA A 269 -6.50 16.38 8.99
C ALA A 269 -5.61 16.85 7.84
N MET A 270 -6.04 16.63 6.60
CA MET A 270 -5.30 17.10 5.42
C MET A 270 -5.14 18.62 5.42
N ASP A 271 -6.19 19.38 5.77
CA ASP A 271 -6.12 20.84 5.87
C ASP A 271 -5.09 21.29 6.91
N LYS A 272 -5.13 20.72 8.12
CA LYS A 272 -4.21 21.10 9.19
C LYS A 272 -2.76 20.77 8.85
N TYR A 273 -2.49 19.60 8.27
CA TYR A 273 -1.13 19.23 7.89
C TYR A 273 -0.62 20.02 6.68
N ALA A 274 -1.47 20.28 5.69
CA ALA A 274 -1.12 21.13 4.54
C ALA A 274 -0.83 22.58 4.97
N ALA A 275 -1.56 23.11 5.97
CA ALA A 275 -1.32 24.43 6.52
C ALA A 275 0.05 24.59 7.21
N LEU A 276 0.70 23.48 7.59
CA LEU A 276 2.09 23.48 8.06
C LEU A 276 3.10 23.60 6.91
N GLY A 277 2.66 23.65 5.64
CA GLY A 277 3.53 23.71 4.47
C GLY A 277 4.30 22.39 4.22
N LEU A 278 3.78 21.27 4.72
CA LEU A 278 4.37 19.94 4.58
C LEU A 278 3.74 19.19 3.40
N LYS A 279 4.52 18.29 2.79
CA LYS A 279 3.96 17.31 1.83
C LYS A 279 3.13 16.27 2.59
N LEU A 280 2.03 15.83 1.98
CA LEU A 280 1.20 14.75 2.51
C LEU A 280 1.43 13.47 1.73
N GLN A 281 1.46 12.34 2.41
CA GLN A 281 1.35 11.02 1.77
C GLN A 281 0.37 10.16 2.57
N ILE A 282 -0.45 9.40 1.84
CA ILE A 282 -1.21 8.31 2.43
C ILE A 282 -0.35 7.06 2.28
N THR A 283 0.03 6.43 3.39
CA THR A 283 1.19 5.53 3.41
C THR A 283 0.83 4.05 3.54
N GLU A 284 -0.32 3.73 4.14
CA GLU A 284 -0.70 2.37 4.52
C GLU A 284 -2.22 2.14 4.34
N LEU A 285 -2.80 2.67 3.26
CA LEU A 285 -4.23 2.72 3.05
C LEU A 285 -4.83 1.31 2.98
N ASP A 286 -5.80 1.07 3.85
CA ASP A 286 -6.67 -0.09 3.81
C ASP A 286 -8.04 0.28 4.42
N VAL A 287 -9.13 -0.35 3.93
CA VAL A 287 -10.49 -0.05 4.40
C VAL A 287 -11.19 -1.35 4.74
N THR A 288 -11.06 -1.78 5.99
CA THR A 288 -11.60 -3.08 6.43
C THR A 288 -13.13 -3.08 6.52
N VAL A 289 -13.73 -4.21 6.11
CA VAL A 289 -15.17 -4.48 6.31
C VAL A 289 -15.44 -5.09 7.68
N ARG A 290 -14.39 -5.45 8.44
CA ARG A 290 -14.56 -6.02 9.79
C ARG A 290 -15.06 -4.95 10.74
N THR A 291 -16.16 -5.27 11.40
CA THR A 291 -16.73 -4.46 12.47
C THR A 291 -16.30 -5.04 13.82
N GLY A 292 -15.51 -4.29 14.58
CA GLY A 292 -15.09 -4.66 15.93
C GLY A 292 -13.60 -4.45 16.22
N PRO A 293 -13.20 -4.40 17.51
CA PRO A 293 -11.81 -4.26 17.88
C PRO A 293 -10.99 -5.50 17.48
N PRO A 294 -9.69 -5.36 17.26
CA PRO A 294 -8.81 -6.51 17.11
C PRO A 294 -8.83 -7.37 18.36
N ARG A 295 -8.74 -8.70 18.20
CA ARG A 295 -8.95 -9.65 19.30
C ARG A 295 -7.64 -10.21 19.84
N LYS A 296 -7.68 -10.67 21.09
CA LYS A 296 -6.57 -11.39 21.72
C LYS A 296 -6.39 -12.76 21.05
N ALA A 297 -5.15 -13.26 21.07
CA ALA A 297 -4.85 -14.62 20.66
C ALA A 297 -5.72 -15.63 21.43
N GLY A 298 -6.25 -16.64 20.73
CA GLY A 298 -7.08 -17.71 21.33
C GLY A 298 -8.61 -17.47 21.34
N ASP A 299 -9.11 -16.31 20.91
CA ASP A 299 -10.56 -16.10 20.77
C ASP A 299 -11.10 -16.73 19.47
N GLN A 300 -11.86 -17.83 19.61
CA GLN A 300 -12.44 -18.61 18.50
C GLN A 300 -13.88 -18.20 18.15
N THR A 301 -14.45 -17.19 18.80
CA THR A 301 -15.88 -16.85 18.68
C THR A 301 -16.23 -15.98 17.47
N LEU A 302 -15.22 -15.56 16.68
CA LEU A 302 -15.48 -14.89 15.40
C LEU A 302 -15.98 -15.90 14.36
N THR A 303 -17.14 -15.62 13.80
CA THR A 303 -17.54 -16.18 12.52
C THR A 303 -16.72 -15.53 11.41
N ASP A 304 -16.48 -16.26 10.33
CA ASP A 304 -15.82 -15.67 9.16
C ASP A 304 -16.67 -14.49 8.70
N SER A 305 -16.04 -13.34 8.46
CA SER A 305 -16.74 -12.24 7.80
C SER A 305 -17.02 -12.73 6.38
N ALA A 306 -18.28 -12.98 6.05
CA ALA A 306 -18.67 -13.15 4.66
C ALA A 306 -18.49 -11.80 3.97
N TYR A 307 -17.74 -11.74 2.87
CA TYR A 307 -17.69 -10.53 2.04
C TYR A 307 -18.99 -10.45 1.23
N THR A 308 -20.01 -9.87 1.84
CA THR A 308 -21.34 -9.78 1.23
C THR A 308 -21.38 -8.69 0.15
N GLU A 309 -22.35 -8.80 -0.75
CA GLU A 309 -22.60 -7.79 -1.78
C GLU A 309 -22.87 -6.39 -1.18
N THR A 310 -23.55 -6.33 -0.03
CA THR A 310 -23.79 -5.09 0.72
C THR A 310 -22.48 -4.49 1.23
N MET A 311 -21.60 -5.31 1.83
CA MET A 311 -20.28 -4.84 2.27
C MET A 311 -19.42 -4.37 1.10
N ALA A 312 -19.49 -5.07 -0.04
CA ALA A 312 -18.77 -4.68 -1.26
C ALA A 312 -19.25 -3.33 -1.80
N ALA A 313 -20.56 -3.07 -1.79
CA ALA A 313 -21.13 -1.78 -2.18
C ALA A 313 -20.73 -0.65 -1.20
N GLN A 314 -20.81 -0.89 0.11
CA GLN A 314 -20.39 0.07 1.13
C GLN A 314 -18.89 0.41 1.02
N GLN A 315 -18.04 -0.60 0.84
CA GLN A 315 -16.62 -0.40 0.66
C GLN A 315 -16.31 0.38 -0.62
N ALA A 316 -17.03 0.12 -1.71
CA ALA A 316 -16.87 0.85 -2.95
C ALA A 316 -17.20 2.34 -2.81
N GLU A 317 -18.33 2.69 -2.21
CA GLU A 317 -18.69 4.09 -1.94
C GLU A 317 -17.71 4.75 -0.97
N ARG A 318 -17.25 4.01 0.05
CA ARG A 318 -16.25 4.51 1.00
C ARG A 318 -14.93 4.86 0.32
N TYR A 319 -14.38 3.95 -0.49
CA TYR A 319 -13.16 4.21 -1.25
C TYR A 319 -13.33 5.35 -2.26
N LYS A 320 -14.47 5.42 -2.95
CA LYS A 320 -14.78 6.51 -3.88
C LYS A 320 -14.71 7.86 -3.16
N ALA A 321 -15.41 8.01 -2.03
CA ALA A 321 -15.44 9.25 -1.28
C ALA A 321 -14.05 9.64 -0.74
N ILE A 322 -13.26 8.67 -0.27
CA ILE A 322 -11.86 8.89 0.15
C ILE A 322 -11.01 9.41 -1.02
N PHE A 323 -11.09 8.76 -2.18
CA PHE A 323 -10.30 9.16 -3.34
C PHE A 323 -10.78 10.48 -3.97
N GLU A 324 -12.06 10.83 -3.84
CA GLU A 324 -12.55 12.19 -4.15
C GLU A 324 -11.85 13.25 -3.31
N ILE A 325 -11.68 13.00 -2.01
CA ILE A 325 -10.88 13.86 -1.13
C ILE A 325 -9.44 13.91 -1.65
N PHE A 326 -8.77 12.77 -1.84
CA PHE A 326 -7.37 12.76 -2.29
C PHE A 326 -7.14 13.56 -3.58
N ARG A 327 -8.07 13.44 -4.55
CA ARG A 327 -8.00 14.21 -5.81
C ARG A 327 -8.14 15.72 -5.60
N LYS A 328 -8.92 16.18 -4.61
CA LYS A 328 -8.99 17.60 -4.22
C LYS A 328 -7.66 18.11 -3.67
N TYR A 329 -6.95 17.27 -2.91
CA TYR A 329 -5.64 17.58 -2.30
C TYR A 329 -4.44 17.26 -3.21
N LYS A 330 -4.63 17.04 -4.52
CA LYS A 330 -3.55 16.66 -5.46
C LYS A 330 -2.35 17.62 -5.54
N LYS A 331 -2.49 18.86 -5.03
CA LYS A 331 -1.39 19.82 -4.97
C LYS A 331 -0.41 19.55 -3.82
N VAL A 332 -0.87 18.86 -2.77
CA VAL A 332 -0.08 18.60 -1.55
C VAL A 332 0.12 17.10 -1.27
N ILE A 333 -0.78 16.24 -1.76
CA ILE A 333 -0.59 14.79 -1.72
C ILE A 333 0.44 14.40 -2.77
N THR A 334 1.50 13.72 -2.33
CA THR A 334 2.64 13.31 -3.16
C THR A 334 2.77 11.79 -3.29
N GLY A 335 1.81 11.03 -2.76
CA GLY A 335 1.75 9.58 -2.87
C GLY A 335 0.57 9.00 -2.09
N VAL A 336 -0.04 7.94 -2.63
CA VAL A 336 -1.05 7.11 -1.96
C VAL A 336 -0.64 5.66 -2.08
N THR A 337 -0.40 4.98 -0.96
CA THR A 337 0.09 3.60 -0.89
C THR A 337 -0.91 2.72 -0.18
N PHE A 338 -1.20 1.55 -0.75
CA PHE A 338 -2.05 0.53 -0.12
C PHE A 338 -1.22 -0.42 0.75
N TRP A 339 -1.75 -0.84 1.89
CA TRP A 339 -1.05 -1.78 2.78
C TRP A 339 -1.43 -3.24 2.46
N ASN A 340 -0.54 -3.88 1.70
CA ASN A 340 -0.69 -5.17 1.00
C ASN A 340 -1.35 -5.09 -0.38
N VAL A 341 -1.10 -6.12 -1.21
CA VAL A 341 -1.41 -6.16 -2.65
C VAL A 341 -2.88 -6.49 -2.92
N SER A 342 -3.41 -7.47 -2.21
CA SER A 342 -4.76 -8.01 -2.44
C SER A 342 -5.33 -8.62 -1.18
N ASP A 343 -6.64 -8.84 -1.17
CA ASP A 343 -7.32 -9.52 -0.08
C ASP A 343 -6.83 -10.96 0.12
N ARG A 344 -5.98 -11.53 -0.76
CA ARG A 344 -5.32 -12.82 -0.53
C ARG A 344 -4.53 -12.82 0.76
N TYR A 345 -3.78 -11.73 1.01
CA TYR A 345 -2.97 -11.56 2.21
C TYR A 345 -3.11 -10.13 2.71
N SER A 346 -3.75 -9.97 3.86
CA SER A 346 -3.73 -8.71 4.61
C SER A 346 -3.18 -8.92 6.01
N TRP A 347 -2.42 -7.95 6.51
CA TRP A 347 -2.03 -7.87 7.92
C TRP A 347 -3.25 -7.80 8.86
N LEU A 348 -4.41 -7.33 8.38
CA LEU A 348 -5.66 -7.29 9.13
C LEU A 348 -6.37 -8.64 9.22
N ASP A 349 -5.92 -9.66 8.46
CA ASP A 349 -6.47 -11.00 8.57
C ASP A 349 -6.15 -11.56 9.95
N PHE A 350 -7.16 -12.00 10.70
CA PHE A 350 -6.91 -12.62 11.99
C PHE A 350 -6.40 -14.04 11.79
N ARG A 351 -5.23 -14.34 12.35
CA ARG A 351 -4.54 -15.65 12.23
C ARG A 351 -4.32 -16.35 13.57
N GLY A 352 -5.10 -15.99 14.59
CA GLY A 352 -5.04 -16.63 15.92
C GLY A 352 -4.00 -16.07 16.90
N GLY A 353 -3.27 -15.00 16.55
CA GLY A 353 -2.05 -14.60 17.29
C GLY A 353 -1.91 -13.16 17.81
N GLY A 354 -2.81 -12.21 17.56
CA GLY A 354 -2.58 -10.85 18.08
C GLY A 354 -3.55 -9.73 17.66
N ILE A 355 -3.30 -8.55 18.25
CA ILE A 355 -4.10 -7.31 18.25
C ILE A 355 -4.09 -6.59 16.88
N ALA A 356 -3.42 -7.11 15.87
CA ALA A 356 -3.55 -6.63 14.49
C ALA A 356 -3.03 -7.69 13.50
N GLY A 357 -3.62 -8.90 13.56
CA GLY A 357 -3.32 -10.04 12.67
C GLY A 357 -1.88 -10.58 12.67
N GLY A 358 -0.94 -9.96 13.38
CA GLY A 358 0.45 -10.37 13.43
C GLY A 358 0.82 -11.16 14.68
N ALA A 359 0.81 -12.48 14.57
CA ALA A 359 1.90 -13.37 14.96
C ALA A 359 1.57 -14.73 14.35
N ALA A 360 2.54 -15.38 13.71
CA ALA A 360 2.39 -16.78 13.33
C ALA A 360 1.94 -17.53 14.58
N ALA A 361 0.73 -18.09 14.51
CA ALA A 361 0.26 -19.02 15.51
C ALA A 361 1.38 -20.05 15.72
N THR A 362 1.78 -20.27 16.98
CA THR A 362 2.83 -21.22 17.33
C THR A 362 2.53 -22.58 16.71
N GLU A 363 3.57 -23.34 16.36
CA GLU A 363 3.43 -24.70 15.84
C GLU A 363 2.41 -25.48 16.70
N GLY A 364 1.37 -26.04 16.05
CA GLY A 364 0.31 -26.81 16.71
C GLY A 364 -1.03 -26.10 16.96
N THR A 365 -1.17 -24.79 16.67
CA THR A 365 -2.47 -24.09 16.77
C THR A 365 -3.29 -24.20 15.47
N SER A 366 -4.58 -24.54 15.58
CA SER A 366 -5.48 -24.60 14.42
C SER A 366 -5.70 -23.20 13.83
N ARG A 367 -5.34 -23.03 12.55
CA ARG A 367 -5.40 -21.74 11.85
C ARG A 367 -6.81 -21.50 11.29
N LYS A 368 -7.68 -20.88 12.07
CA LYS A 368 -8.85 -20.20 11.48
C LYS A 368 -8.43 -18.81 11.01
N VAL A 369 -8.34 -18.62 9.70
CA VAL A 369 -8.05 -17.31 9.11
C VAL A 369 -9.37 -16.57 8.89
N ILE A 370 -9.55 -15.44 9.57
CA ILE A 370 -10.73 -14.59 9.37
C ILE A 370 -10.32 -13.36 8.57
N LYS A 371 -10.89 -13.25 7.38
CA LYS A 371 -10.54 -12.26 6.36
C LYS A 371 -11.05 -10.85 6.67
N ALA A 372 -10.22 -9.85 6.37
CA ALA A 372 -10.57 -8.44 6.54
C ALA A 372 -11.07 -7.73 5.27
N TYR A 373 -10.79 -8.32 4.11
CA TYR A 373 -11.09 -7.81 2.76
C TYR A 373 -10.82 -6.32 2.52
N PRO A 374 -9.70 -5.74 2.96
CA PRO A 374 -9.63 -4.29 3.05
C PRO A 374 -9.17 -3.60 1.75
N LEU A 375 -8.82 -4.34 0.69
CA LEU A 375 -8.08 -3.83 -0.46
C LEU A 375 -8.93 -3.73 -1.74
N LEU A 376 -8.31 -3.33 -2.85
CA LEU A 376 -8.98 -3.16 -4.15
C LEU A 376 -9.01 -4.44 -5.00
N PHE A 377 -8.21 -5.45 -4.66
CA PHE A 377 -8.14 -6.73 -5.37
C PHE A 377 -8.57 -7.85 -4.44
N ASP A 378 -9.32 -8.81 -4.96
CA ASP A 378 -9.80 -9.97 -4.20
C ASP A 378 -8.70 -11.02 -4.00
N GLU A 379 -9.04 -12.13 -3.35
CA GLU A 379 -8.12 -13.24 -3.07
C GLU A 379 -7.57 -13.93 -4.34
N LYS A 380 -8.24 -13.74 -5.47
CA LYS A 380 -7.88 -14.25 -6.79
C LYS A 380 -7.20 -13.16 -7.66
N LEU A 381 -6.77 -12.06 -7.04
CA LEU A 381 -6.12 -10.91 -7.68
C LEU A 381 -7.02 -10.17 -8.68
N GLN A 382 -8.34 -10.36 -8.61
CA GLN A 382 -9.28 -9.68 -9.49
C GLN A 382 -9.72 -8.36 -8.88
N ARG A 383 -9.93 -7.35 -9.74
CA ARG A 383 -10.40 -6.01 -9.35
C ARG A 383 -11.79 -6.08 -8.72
N LYS A 384 -11.93 -5.64 -7.47
CA LYS A 384 -13.21 -5.55 -6.74
C LYS A 384 -14.06 -4.37 -7.22
N LYS A 385 -15.31 -4.28 -6.75
CA LYS A 385 -16.15 -3.08 -6.95
C LYS A 385 -15.47 -1.80 -6.48
N ALA A 386 -14.74 -1.87 -5.36
CA ALA A 386 -13.96 -0.76 -4.84
C ALA A 386 -12.91 -0.24 -5.83
N TYR A 387 -12.23 -1.12 -6.57
CA TYR A 387 -11.30 -0.71 -7.63
C TYR A 387 -12.00 0.18 -8.66
N TRP A 388 -13.16 -0.25 -9.16
CA TRP A 388 -13.88 0.49 -10.18
C TRP A 388 -14.43 1.82 -9.67
N ALA A 389 -14.79 1.88 -8.40
CA ALA A 389 -15.24 3.10 -7.73
C ALA A 389 -14.11 4.14 -7.59
N VAL A 390 -12.84 3.72 -7.46
CA VAL A 390 -11.71 4.66 -7.41
C VAL A 390 -11.24 5.14 -8.78
N VAL A 391 -11.52 4.44 -9.88
CA VAL A 391 -11.01 4.83 -11.22
C VAL A 391 -12.05 5.46 -12.15
N ASN A 392 -13.34 5.32 -11.87
CA ASN A 392 -14.43 5.88 -12.67
C ASN A 392 -14.80 7.30 -12.19
N PHE A 393 -13.95 8.29 -12.48
CA PHE A 393 -14.16 9.70 -12.17
C PHE A 393 -13.86 10.64 -13.36
#